data_AF-A0A545UET6-F1
#
_entry.id   AF-A0A545UET6-F1
#
_cell.length_a   1.000
_cell.length_b   1.000
_cell.length_c   1.000
_cell.angle_alpha   90.00
_cell.angle_beta   90.00
_cell.angle_gamma   90.00
#
_symmetry.space_group_name_H-M   'P 1'
#
loop_
_entity.id
_entity.type
_entity.pdbx_description
1 polymer ?
#
loop_
_entity_poly.entity_id
_entity_poly.type
_entity_poly.pdbx_seq_one_letter_code
_entity_poly.pdbx_strand_id
1 'polypeptide(L)'
;MRSSLVKNWFGPKFDELHPLLQNLHLSGGQLAGEIEVSFGSGLAGIIGRRIAKKLGIPGGGKHQLEVCISHHSDGLHWDRTFDGNQQMKSIFKPVGTIESGYWLEKTGPMKMKITVDIIDGGWHWRCLKLSFLSIPVPLWMIPQSKAYKQIEDGQYRFYVGFFMPVLGKLFSYGGLLNT
;
A
#
# COMPACT_ATOMS: atom_id res chain seq x y z
N MET A 1 -19.52 7.48 0.56
CA MET A 1 -19.90 7.93 1.92
C MET A 1 -18.67 8.53 2.57
N ARG A 2 -18.80 9.66 3.27
CA ARG A 2 -17.69 10.20 4.06
C ARG A 2 -17.40 9.27 5.24
N SER A 3 -16.14 9.06 5.55
CA SER A 3 -15.68 8.24 6.67
C SER A 3 -14.81 9.05 7.59
N SER A 4 -15.00 8.87 8.89
CA SER A 4 -14.10 9.40 9.92
C SER A 4 -13.08 8.36 10.39
N LEU A 5 -13.08 7.14 9.84
CA LEU A 5 -12.28 6.02 10.36
C LEU A 5 -10.78 6.36 10.41
N VAL A 6 -10.24 6.84 9.29
CA VAL A 6 -8.83 7.20 9.19
C VAL A 6 -8.52 8.42 10.05
N LYS A 7 -9.35 9.46 9.94
CA LYS A 7 -9.19 10.69 10.76
C LYS A 7 -9.18 10.36 12.26
N ASN A 8 -10.09 9.50 12.72
CA ASN A 8 -10.18 9.11 14.13
C ASN A 8 -8.95 8.32 14.59
N TRP A 9 -8.39 7.45 13.73
CA TRP A 9 -7.17 6.72 14.07
C TRP A 9 -5.95 7.64 14.17
N PHE A 10 -5.83 8.62 13.25
CA PHE A 10 -4.76 9.62 13.29
C PHE A 10 -4.90 10.62 14.44
N GLY A 11 -6.14 10.95 14.83
CA GLY A 11 -6.40 12.04 15.75
C GLY A 11 -5.91 13.38 15.17
N PRO A 12 -5.32 14.27 16.01
CA PRO A 12 -4.83 15.58 15.56
C PRO A 12 -3.77 15.52 14.45
N LYS A 13 -2.98 14.44 14.40
CA LYS A 13 -1.94 14.26 13.37
C LYS A 13 -2.51 14.14 11.96
N PHE A 14 -3.81 13.92 11.80
CA PHE A 14 -4.44 13.88 10.49
C PHE A 14 -4.24 15.19 9.72
N ASP A 15 -4.21 16.31 10.44
CA ASP A 15 -4.07 17.64 9.85
C ASP A 15 -2.64 17.92 9.35
N GLU A 16 -1.66 17.08 9.73
CA GLU A 16 -0.29 17.13 9.20
C GLU A 16 -0.18 16.54 7.78
N LEU A 17 -1.16 15.73 7.35
CA LEU A 17 -1.18 15.19 5.98
C LEU A 17 -1.50 16.31 4.98
N HIS A 18 -1.01 16.17 3.74
CA HIS A 18 -1.38 17.07 2.66
C HIS A 18 -2.92 17.08 2.46
N PRO A 19 -3.56 18.25 2.21
CA PRO A 19 -5.02 18.36 2.08
C PRO A 19 -5.67 17.39 1.09
N LEU A 20 -5.01 17.10 -0.05
CA LEU A 20 -5.49 16.08 -1.00
C LEU A 20 -5.52 14.67 -0.41
N LEU A 21 -4.52 14.28 0.38
CA LEU A 21 -4.51 13.00 1.08
C LEU A 21 -5.59 12.95 2.17
N GLN A 22 -5.80 14.07 2.88
CA GLN A 22 -6.90 14.17 3.84
C GLN A 22 -8.25 13.95 3.15
N ASN A 23 -8.50 14.64 2.04
CA ASN A 23 -9.75 14.49 1.28
C ASN A 23 -9.96 13.07 0.76
N LEU A 24 -8.92 12.44 0.21
CA LEU A 24 -8.97 11.05 -0.26
C LEU A 24 -9.38 10.09 0.87
N HIS A 25 -8.84 10.28 2.08
CA HIS A 25 -9.15 9.44 3.24
C HIS A 25 -10.45 9.79 3.96
N LEU A 26 -11.06 10.94 3.70
CA LEU A 26 -12.39 11.27 4.19
C LEU A 26 -13.48 10.84 3.21
N SER A 27 -13.27 11.06 1.92
CA SER A 27 -14.30 10.91 0.89
C SER A 27 -14.20 9.56 0.16
N GLY A 28 -13.05 8.91 0.20
CA GLY A 28 -12.70 7.88 -0.77
C GLY A 28 -12.40 8.52 -2.13
N GLY A 29 -12.34 7.70 -3.17
CA GLY A 29 -12.15 8.20 -4.53
C GLY A 29 -11.69 7.12 -5.49
N GLN A 30 -11.57 7.50 -6.75
CA GLN A 30 -10.87 6.71 -7.75
C GLN A 30 -9.59 7.47 -8.12
N LEU A 31 -8.51 6.74 -8.34
CA LEU A 31 -7.25 7.30 -8.83
C LEU A 31 -6.80 6.46 -10.03
N ALA A 32 -6.31 7.09 -11.08
CA ALA A 32 -5.80 6.40 -12.26
C ALA A 32 -4.47 6.99 -12.75
N GLY A 33 -3.68 6.18 -13.44
CA GLY A 33 -2.44 6.65 -14.05
C GLY A 33 -1.52 5.54 -14.52
N GLU A 34 -0.47 5.93 -15.24
CA GLU A 34 0.60 5.03 -15.63
C GLU A 34 1.53 4.76 -14.44
N ILE A 35 1.86 3.50 -14.24
CA ILE A 35 2.79 3.04 -13.22
C ILE A 35 3.90 2.22 -13.86
N GLU A 36 5.04 2.14 -13.18
CA GLU A 36 6.12 1.23 -13.55
C GLU A 36 6.22 0.11 -12.53
N VAL A 37 6.19 -1.14 -13.01
CA VAL A 37 6.43 -2.36 -12.24
C VAL A 37 7.84 -2.85 -12.53
N SER A 38 8.62 -3.08 -11.48
CA SER A 38 9.99 -3.57 -11.59
C SER A 38 10.22 -4.78 -10.69
N PHE A 39 11.11 -5.68 -11.10
CA PHE A 39 11.48 -6.87 -10.34
C PHE A 39 12.97 -6.90 -10.01
N GLY A 40 13.34 -7.66 -8.99
CA GLY A 40 14.73 -8.02 -8.74
C GLY A 40 15.33 -8.94 -9.81
N SER A 41 16.63 -9.19 -9.64
CA SER A 41 17.38 -10.18 -10.41
C SER A 41 17.56 -11.48 -9.60
N GLY A 42 18.08 -12.53 -10.26
CA GLY A 42 18.39 -13.81 -9.61
C GLY A 42 17.21 -14.45 -8.85
N LEU A 43 17.50 -15.08 -7.71
CA LEU A 43 16.49 -15.71 -6.85
C LEU A 43 15.45 -14.71 -6.34
N ALA A 44 15.86 -13.48 -5.98
CA ALA A 44 14.93 -12.44 -5.53
C ALA A 44 13.88 -12.11 -6.60
N GLY A 45 14.31 -11.97 -7.86
CA GLY A 45 13.40 -11.75 -8.97
C GLY A 45 12.42 -12.90 -9.20
N ILE A 46 12.87 -14.15 -9.06
CA ILE A 46 12.01 -15.33 -9.19
C ILE A 46 10.95 -15.36 -8.07
N ILE A 47 11.37 -15.14 -6.83
CA ILE A 47 10.47 -15.08 -5.68
C ILE A 47 9.50 -13.90 -5.84
N GLY A 48 9.99 -12.73 -6.22
CA GLY A 48 9.21 -11.53 -6.43
C GLY A 48 8.12 -11.72 -7.49
N ARG A 49 8.44 -12.30 -8.65
CA ARG A 49 7.45 -12.62 -9.70
C ARG A 49 6.37 -13.59 -9.22
N ARG A 50 6.74 -14.60 -8.42
CA ARG A 50 5.77 -15.54 -7.85
C ARG A 50 4.82 -14.87 -6.84
N ILE A 51 5.34 -13.99 -6.00
CA ILE A 51 4.52 -13.24 -5.03
C ILE A 51 3.61 -12.26 -5.78
N ALA A 52 4.16 -11.46 -6.70
CA ALA A 52 3.42 -10.53 -7.53
C ALA A 52 2.25 -11.20 -8.27
N LYS A 53 2.50 -12.34 -8.92
CA LYS A 53 1.44 -13.13 -9.58
C LYS A 53 0.33 -13.55 -8.61
N LYS A 54 0.68 -13.96 -7.38
CA LYS A 54 -0.30 -14.33 -6.34
C LYS A 54 -1.08 -13.13 -5.79
N LEU A 55 -0.57 -11.92 -5.94
CA LEU A 55 -1.22 -10.69 -5.53
C LEU A 55 -2.04 -10.03 -6.66
N GLY A 56 -1.95 -10.54 -7.89
CA GLY A 56 -2.59 -9.92 -9.06
C GLY A 56 -1.81 -8.73 -9.63
N ILE A 57 -0.48 -8.71 -9.44
CA ILE A 57 0.41 -7.68 -10.02
C ILE A 57 0.96 -8.22 -11.35
N PRO A 58 0.94 -7.41 -12.44
CA PRO A 58 1.40 -7.83 -13.76
C PRO A 58 2.92 -8.02 -13.83
N GLY A 59 3.40 -8.34 -15.05
CA GLY A 59 4.82 -8.43 -15.37
C GLY A 59 5.57 -7.11 -15.17
N GLY A 60 6.88 -7.12 -15.43
CA GLY A 60 7.66 -5.89 -15.36
C GLY A 60 7.40 -5.00 -16.57
N GLY A 61 7.35 -3.70 -16.37
CA GLY A 61 7.07 -2.71 -17.42
C GLY A 61 6.11 -1.62 -16.97
N LYS A 62 5.61 -0.87 -17.95
CA LYS A 62 4.58 0.16 -17.75
C LYS A 62 3.20 -0.45 -17.81
N HIS A 63 2.33 -0.05 -16.89
CA HIS A 63 0.96 -0.55 -16.77
C HIS A 63 0.00 0.58 -16.43
N GLN A 64 -1.25 0.46 -16.86
CA GLN A 64 -2.30 1.34 -16.38
C GLN A 64 -2.83 0.81 -15.06
N LEU A 65 -2.88 1.66 -14.04
CA LEU A 65 -3.43 1.35 -12.74
C LEU A 65 -4.66 2.20 -12.48
N GLU A 66 -5.73 1.55 -12.04
CA GLU A 66 -6.89 2.18 -11.43
C GLU A 66 -6.97 1.75 -9.96
N VAL A 67 -7.23 2.68 -9.06
CA VAL A 67 -7.35 2.44 -7.61
C VAL A 67 -8.67 3.00 -7.13
N CYS A 68 -9.58 2.13 -6.71
CA CYS A 68 -10.80 2.52 -6.04
C CYS A 68 -10.60 2.43 -4.52
N ILE A 69 -10.85 3.54 -3.83
CA ILE A 69 -10.71 3.68 -2.39
C ILE A 69 -12.08 3.92 -1.80
N SER A 70 -12.56 2.95 -1.01
CA SER A 70 -13.84 3.03 -0.33
C SER A 70 -13.71 2.79 1.16
N HIS A 71 -14.68 3.31 1.91
CA HIS A 71 -14.79 3.13 3.34
C HIS A 71 -16.03 2.31 3.66
N HIS A 72 -15.83 1.21 4.37
CA HIS A 72 -16.90 0.37 4.87
C HIS A 72 -16.85 0.34 6.40
N SER A 73 -17.92 -0.13 7.04
CA SER A 73 -17.99 -0.25 8.50
C SER A 73 -16.90 -1.17 9.09
N ASP A 74 -16.38 -2.08 8.27
CA ASP A 74 -15.39 -3.07 8.69
C ASP A 74 -13.94 -2.70 8.36
N GLY A 75 -13.70 -1.57 7.69
CA GLY A 75 -12.36 -1.08 7.34
C GLY A 75 -12.28 -0.16 6.13
N LEU A 76 -11.06 0.20 5.78
CA LEU A 76 -10.70 0.89 4.55
C LEU A 76 -10.43 -0.16 3.46
N HIS A 77 -11.07 -0.02 2.29
CA HIS A 77 -10.97 -0.98 1.19
C HIS A 77 -10.30 -0.31 0.00
N TRP A 78 -9.25 -0.96 -0.52
CA TRP A 78 -8.52 -0.49 -1.70
C TRP A 78 -8.52 -1.59 -2.74
N ASP A 79 -9.18 -1.31 -3.85
CA ASP A 79 -9.22 -2.18 -5.01
C ASP A 79 -8.34 -1.59 -6.09
N ARG A 80 -7.35 -2.35 -6.52
CA ARG A 80 -6.41 -1.97 -7.58
C ARG A 80 -6.69 -2.83 -8.79
N THR A 81 -6.84 -2.20 -9.95
CA THR A 81 -7.01 -2.89 -11.23
C THR A 81 -5.85 -2.51 -12.14
N PHE A 82 -5.08 -3.50 -12.56
CA PHE A 82 -3.98 -3.35 -13.51
C PHE A 82 -4.48 -3.75 -14.91
N ASP A 83 -4.23 -2.90 -15.90
CA ASP A 83 -4.58 -3.10 -17.32
C ASP A 83 -6.05 -3.55 -17.53
N GLY A 84 -6.96 -3.06 -16.67
CA GLY A 84 -8.39 -3.36 -16.72
C GLY A 84 -8.81 -4.79 -16.33
N ASN A 85 -7.87 -5.69 -16.02
CA ASN A 85 -8.18 -7.11 -15.84
C ASN A 85 -7.67 -7.73 -14.53
N GLN A 86 -6.49 -7.34 -14.07
CA GLN A 86 -5.83 -7.95 -12.92
C GLN A 86 -6.20 -7.16 -11.66
N GLN A 87 -6.89 -7.82 -10.73
CA GLN A 87 -7.39 -7.17 -9.52
C GLN A 87 -6.58 -7.56 -8.28
N MET A 88 -6.22 -6.56 -7.49
CA MET A 88 -5.60 -6.69 -6.17
C MET A 88 -6.45 -5.94 -5.15
N LYS A 89 -7.09 -6.70 -4.25
CA LYS A 89 -7.97 -6.15 -3.22
C LYS A 89 -7.30 -6.18 -1.85
N SER A 90 -7.39 -5.06 -1.14
CA SER A 90 -6.80 -4.87 0.18
C SER A 90 -7.85 -4.35 1.16
N ILE A 91 -7.92 -4.95 2.34
CA ILE A 91 -8.76 -4.46 3.45
C ILE A 91 -7.85 -4.07 4.61
N PHE A 92 -8.04 -2.87 5.13
CA PHE A 92 -7.28 -2.29 6.23
C PHE A 92 -8.21 -2.05 7.42
N LYS A 93 -7.92 -2.72 8.55
CA LYS A 93 -8.68 -2.55 9.80
C LYS A 93 -7.84 -1.83 10.85
N PRO A 94 -8.28 -0.69 11.39
CA PRO A 94 -7.52 0.02 12.41
C PRO A 94 -7.64 -0.68 13.76
N VAL A 95 -6.59 -0.56 14.55
CA VAL A 95 -6.52 -0.96 15.96
C VAL A 95 -5.85 0.19 16.72
N GLY A 96 -6.46 0.65 17.81
CA GLY A 96 -5.93 1.76 18.61
C GLY A 96 -5.93 3.09 17.86
N THR A 97 -4.88 3.89 18.06
CA THR A 97 -4.64 5.20 17.42
C THR A 97 -3.22 5.26 16.85
N ILE A 98 -2.83 6.35 16.18
CA ILE A 98 -1.50 6.50 15.59
C ILE A 98 -0.35 6.35 16.60
N GLU A 99 -0.57 6.67 17.88
CA GLU A 99 0.49 6.63 18.91
C GLU A 99 0.76 5.22 19.46
N SER A 100 -0.27 4.39 19.57
CA SER A 100 -0.19 3.07 20.24
C SER A 100 -0.76 1.91 19.42
N GLY A 101 -1.22 2.22 18.21
CA GLY A 101 -2.01 1.35 17.36
C GLY A 101 -1.30 0.94 16.08
N TYR A 102 -2.09 0.33 15.21
CA TYR A 102 -1.66 -0.19 13.91
C TYR A 102 -2.88 -0.49 13.05
N TRP A 103 -2.63 -0.81 11.79
CA TRP A 103 -3.59 -1.33 10.84
C TRP A 103 -3.28 -2.79 10.55
N LEU A 104 -4.32 -3.60 10.46
CA LEU A 104 -4.26 -4.94 9.91
C LEU A 104 -4.63 -4.87 8.44
N GLU A 105 -3.65 -5.03 7.57
CA GLU A 105 -3.88 -5.18 6.14
C GLU A 105 -4.03 -6.66 5.79
N LYS A 106 -5.06 -6.99 5.02
CA LYS A 106 -5.21 -8.26 4.34
C LYS A 106 -5.28 -8.04 2.84
N THR A 107 -4.35 -8.64 2.11
CA THR A 107 -4.22 -8.50 0.66
C THR A 107 -3.81 -9.83 0.05
N GLY A 108 -4.73 -10.50 -0.66
CA GLY A 108 -4.49 -11.85 -1.16
C GLY A 108 -3.99 -12.82 -0.07
N PRO A 109 -2.86 -13.54 -0.28
CA PRO A 109 -2.26 -14.43 0.72
C PRO A 109 -1.46 -13.71 1.82
N MET A 110 -1.33 -12.38 1.75
CA MET A 110 -0.58 -11.58 2.71
C MET A 110 -1.49 -11.03 3.81
N LYS A 111 -1.00 -11.10 5.04
CA LYS A 111 -1.54 -10.31 6.15
C LYS A 111 -0.40 -9.54 6.79
N MET A 112 -0.56 -8.25 6.97
CA MET A 112 0.44 -7.36 7.54
C MET A 112 -0.13 -6.59 8.72
N LYS A 113 0.71 -6.40 9.73
CA LYS A 113 0.54 -5.39 10.76
C LYS A 113 1.39 -4.20 10.36
N ILE A 114 0.77 -3.08 10.04
CA ILE A 114 1.45 -1.87 9.56
C ILE A 114 1.06 -0.67 10.42
N THR A 115 1.94 0.30 10.56
CA THR A 115 1.60 1.62 11.12
C THR A 115 1.96 2.70 10.10
N VAL A 116 1.61 3.95 10.39
CA VAL A 116 1.84 5.07 9.49
C VAL A 116 2.75 6.08 10.16
N ASP A 117 3.75 6.51 9.42
CA ASP A 117 4.54 7.69 9.74
C ASP A 117 4.14 8.81 8.75
N ILE A 118 4.11 10.05 9.23
CA ILE A 118 3.88 11.24 8.38
C ILE A 118 5.24 11.86 8.10
N ILE A 119 5.57 11.99 6.82
CA ILE A 119 6.86 12.55 6.38
C ILE A 119 6.55 13.54 5.25
N ASP A 120 6.84 14.82 5.49
CA ASP A 120 6.59 15.93 4.56
C ASP A 120 5.14 15.98 4.06
N GLY A 121 4.18 15.80 4.99
CA GLY A 121 2.75 15.71 4.68
C GLY A 121 2.33 14.45 3.90
N GLY A 122 3.27 13.54 3.64
CA GLY A 122 3.04 12.25 3.02
C GLY A 122 2.61 11.16 4.00
N TRP A 123 1.98 10.13 3.46
CA TRP A 123 1.60 8.93 4.17
C TRP A 123 2.63 7.83 3.91
N HIS A 124 3.39 7.41 4.92
CA HIS A 124 4.40 6.35 4.80
C HIS A 124 4.03 5.14 5.64
N TRP A 125 3.81 4.01 4.99
CA TRP A 125 3.56 2.74 5.68
C TRP A 125 4.85 2.14 6.22
N ARG A 126 4.82 1.79 7.50
CA ARG A 126 5.87 1.02 8.17
C ARG A 126 5.34 -0.34 8.58
N CYS A 127 5.89 -1.40 8.00
CA CYS A 127 5.51 -2.77 8.33
C CYS A 127 6.14 -3.21 9.66
N LEU A 128 5.30 -3.72 10.56
CA LEU A 128 5.67 -4.21 11.88
C LEU A 128 5.72 -5.75 11.90
N LYS A 129 4.79 -6.41 11.20
CA LYS A 129 4.76 -7.87 11.05
C LYS A 129 4.19 -8.25 9.68
N LEU A 130 4.72 -9.31 9.09
CA LEU A 130 4.21 -9.89 7.85
C LEU A 130 3.95 -11.38 8.05
N SER A 131 2.85 -11.86 7.48
CA SER A 131 2.62 -13.29 7.27
C SER A 131 2.20 -13.55 5.83
N PHE A 132 2.63 -14.69 5.30
CA PHE A 132 2.32 -15.14 3.95
C PHE A 132 1.77 -16.56 4.03
N LEU A 133 0.58 -16.79 3.46
CA LEU A 133 -0.14 -18.07 3.61
C LEU A 133 -0.31 -18.50 5.07
N SER A 134 -0.57 -17.54 5.96
CA SER A 134 -0.67 -17.73 7.41
C SER A 134 0.62 -18.18 8.12
N ILE A 135 1.74 -18.28 7.40
CA ILE A 135 3.05 -18.53 8.00
C ILE A 135 3.68 -17.17 8.35
N PRO A 136 4.01 -16.92 9.63
CA PRO A 136 4.69 -15.69 10.01
C PRO A 136 6.07 -15.66 9.36
N VAL A 137 6.41 -14.56 8.70
CA VAL A 137 7.74 -14.38 8.12
C VAL A 137 8.69 -14.00 9.25
N PRO A 138 9.81 -14.72 9.47
CA PRO A 138 10.79 -14.37 10.50
C PRO A 138 11.27 -12.93 10.34
N LEU A 139 11.51 -12.19 11.44
CA LEU A 139 11.88 -10.77 11.42
C LEU A 139 13.10 -10.46 10.53
N TRP A 140 14.10 -11.35 10.52
CA TRP A 140 15.30 -11.25 9.67
C TRP A 140 15.04 -11.58 8.19
N MET A 141 13.87 -12.12 7.86
CA MET A 141 13.36 -12.36 6.50
C MET A 141 12.23 -11.43 6.12
N ILE A 142 11.72 -10.60 7.06
CA ILE A 142 10.63 -9.68 6.74
C ILE A 142 11.16 -8.81 5.62
N PRO A 143 10.52 -8.85 4.44
CA PRO A 143 10.92 -7.98 3.39
C PRO A 143 10.78 -6.57 3.92
N GLN A 144 11.84 -5.76 3.84
CA GLN A 144 11.70 -4.34 4.08
C GLN A 144 10.63 -3.87 3.10
N SER A 145 9.47 -3.47 3.61
CA SER A 145 8.43 -2.90 2.79
C SER A 145 8.65 -1.40 2.78
N LYS A 146 8.78 -0.80 1.60
CA LYS A 146 8.72 0.64 1.44
C LYS A 146 7.43 0.94 0.71
N ALA A 147 6.46 1.53 1.39
CA ALA A 147 5.21 1.94 0.76
C ALA A 147 4.83 3.35 1.23
N TYR A 148 4.61 4.26 0.29
CA TYR A 148 4.26 5.64 0.63
C TYR A 148 3.37 6.29 -0.41
N LYS A 149 2.74 7.39 -0.01
CA LYS A 149 1.99 8.32 -0.86
C LYS A 149 2.36 9.75 -0.49
N GLN A 150 2.65 10.55 -1.49
CA GLN A 150 2.95 11.97 -1.37
C GLN A 150 2.23 12.71 -2.50
N ILE A 151 2.13 14.03 -2.36
CA ILE A 151 1.59 14.88 -3.41
C ILE A 151 2.76 15.55 -4.13
N GLU A 152 2.77 15.42 -5.45
CA GLU A 152 3.75 16.00 -6.36
C GLU A 152 2.96 16.73 -7.44
N ASP A 153 3.08 18.06 -7.50
CA ASP A 153 2.38 18.91 -8.47
C ASP A 153 0.86 18.65 -8.56
N GLY A 154 0.22 18.42 -7.41
CA GLY A 154 -1.22 18.13 -7.31
C GLY A 154 -1.62 16.69 -7.67
N GLN A 155 -0.66 15.83 -8.02
CA GLN A 155 -0.87 14.42 -8.32
C GLN A 155 -0.41 13.53 -7.16
N TYR A 156 -0.96 12.31 -7.09
CA TYR A 156 -0.65 11.33 -6.06
C TYR A 156 0.55 10.49 -6.49
N ARG A 157 1.75 10.92 -6.07
CA ARG A 157 2.96 10.10 -6.15
C ARG A 157 2.85 8.97 -5.15
N PHE A 158 2.97 7.74 -5.62
CA PHE A 158 3.02 6.58 -4.73
C PHE A 158 4.10 5.59 -5.15
N TYR A 159 4.52 4.80 -4.19
CA TYR A 159 5.46 3.70 -4.39
C TYR A 159 5.14 2.57 -3.43
N VAL A 160 5.29 1.34 -3.88
CA VAL A 160 5.24 0.12 -3.09
C VAL A 160 6.40 -0.75 -3.51
N GLY A 161 7.23 -1.19 -2.57
CA GLY A 161 8.36 -2.07 -2.83
C GLY A 161 8.57 -3.06 -1.70
N PHE A 162 8.93 -4.28 -2.07
CA PHE A 162 9.29 -5.36 -1.15
C PHE A 162 10.72 -5.80 -1.42
N PHE A 163 11.53 -5.88 -0.37
CA PHE A 163 12.96 -6.15 -0.46
C PHE A 163 13.35 -7.24 0.54
N MET A 164 13.93 -8.34 0.08
CA MET A 164 14.47 -9.34 0.99
C MET A 164 15.81 -8.90 1.57
N PRO A 165 16.06 -9.11 2.87
CA PRO A 165 17.40 -9.01 3.42
C PRO A 165 18.38 -9.88 2.63
N VAL A 166 19.58 -9.35 2.35
CA VAL A 166 20.64 -9.97 1.53
C VAL A 166 20.32 -10.10 0.04
N LEU A 167 19.17 -10.64 -0.34
CA LEU A 167 18.83 -10.91 -1.75
C LEU A 167 18.38 -9.65 -2.53
N GLY A 168 18.02 -8.58 -1.81
CA GLY A 168 17.64 -7.31 -2.41
C GLY A 168 16.18 -7.24 -2.87
N LYS A 169 15.92 -6.38 -3.86
CA LYS A 169 14.57 -6.08 -4.36
C LYS A 169 13.85 -7.36 -4.84
N LEU A 170 12.65 -7.62 -4.35
CA LEU A 170 11.76 -8.64 -4.89
C LEU A 170 11.00 -8.06 -6.08
N PHE A 171 10.20 -7.03 -5.79
CA PHE A 171 9.46 -6.25 -6.76
C PHE A 171 9.13 -4.87 -6.20
N SER A 172 8.82 -3.95 -7.08
CA SER A 172 8.23 -2.66 -6.75
C SER A 172 7.27 -2.21 -7.82
N TYR A 173 6.34 -1.35 -7.45
CA TYR A 173 5.55 -0.60 -8.41
C TYR A 173 5.21 0.79 -7.86
N GLY A 174 5.13 1.77 -8.75
CA GLY A 174 4.86 3.16 -8.37
C GLY A 174 4.66 4.05 -9.58
N GLY A 175 4.11 5.23 -9.36
CA GLY A 175 3.77 6.17 -10.43
C GLY A 175 3.13 7.45 -9.89
N LEU A 176 2.61 8.27 -10.81
CA LEU A 176 1.72 9.39 -10.49
C LEU A 176 0.31 8.95 -10.82
N LEU A 177 -0.61 9.17 -9.89
CA LEU A 177 -2.03 9.00 -10.14
C LEU A 177 -2.75 10.34 -10.03
N ASN A 178 -3.83 10.49 -10.79
CA ASN A 178 -4.78 11.59 -10.67
C ASN A 178 -6.17 11.04 -10.35
N THR A 179 -7.05 11.91 -9.83
CA THR A 179 -8.46 11.59 -9.58
C THR A 179 -9.30 11.66 -10.84
#